data_AF-A0A8B8A8H4-F1
#
_entry.id   AF-A0A8B8A8H4-F1
#
_cell.length_a   1.000
_cell.length_b   1.000
_cell.length_c   1.000
_cell.angle_alpha   90.00
_cell.angle_beta   90.00
_cell.angle_gamma   90.00
#
_symmetry.space_group_name_H-M   'P 1'
#
loop_
_entity.id
_entity.type
_entity.pdbx_description
1 polymer ?
#
loop_
_entity_poly.entity_id
_entity_poly.type
_entity_poly.pdbx_seq_one_letter_code
_entity_poly.pdbx_strand_id
1 'polypeptide(L)'
;MASPVKKKYTASNSSVFDMTDVRRLEMATSLECLCSANPFKNVILLPLKFKNSNAASDSRGWTFNKAYCDVTNTDTGFLMADVFRRGFDLLLDVIKDRELPKTKSELIIEKKLLDFLLMDETVPDLEGLTETELIKFLANHLFGKLATTSNYTIDAKSSGKKSKECPCGKDRCSLSGRYGDTNVGNPEVWHGNVDLIVNNDLLVNSVNEESGSSSLCKDPQFIAQTIVSSFLQRQTHPEHEHFLTPSIGVRRKELFFMFYDAQHDVLLESSKIPLVKAMQPDKFNWSAIILSWLVVNYRFLCTGLTDEMVNFHKADFFQQALPKLEVYKEKLYVGNVEFSYSSPVINPHYLIKYNPYLLERKKKVKEVIEEVEEKISHSTIFVQEK
;
A
#
# COMPACT_ATOMS: atom_id res chain seq x y z
N MET A 1 -9.45 -27.18 27.90
CA MET A 1 -9.04 -27.21 26.47
C MET A 1 -7.55 -26.91 26.41
N ALA A 2 -6.79 -27.56 25.54
CA ALA A 2 -5.37 -27.22 25.38
C ALA A 2 -5.23 -26.00 24.46
N SER A 3 -4.39 -25.03 24.86
CA SER A 3 -4.01 -23.92 23.98
C SER A 3 -3.25 -24.46 22.76
N PRO A 4 -3.42 -23.89 21.55
CA PRO A 4 -2.66 -24.31 20.39
C PRO A 4 -1.15 -24.10 20.63
N VAL A 5 -0.36 -25.14 20.40
CA VAL A 5 1.09 -25.10 20.62
C VAL A 5 1.73 -24.17 19.59
N LYS A 6 2.01 -22.94 20.02
CA LYS A 6 2.70 -21.94 19.21
C LYS A 6 4.09 -22.44 18.79
N LYS A 7 4.38 -22.44 17.49
CA LYS A 7 5.71 -22.74 16.97
C LYS A 7 6.59 -21.50 17.08
N LYS A 8 7.70 -21.62 17.81
CA LYS A 8 8.76 -20.60 17.86
C LYS A 8 9.91 -20.99 16.94
N TYR A 9 10.69 -20.02 16.50
CA TYR A 9 11.94 -20.26 15.77
C TYR A 9 12.94 -21.04 16.64
N THR A 10 13.51 -22.11 16.08
CA THR A 10 14.58 -22.92 16.70
C THR A 10 15.94 -22.56 16.11
N ALA A 11 17.03 -22.87 16.82
CA ALA A 11 18.41 -22.66 16.35
C ALA A 11 18.77 -23.46 15.07
N SER A 12 17.97 -24.47 14.68
CA SER A 12 18.11 -25.17 13.40
C SER A 12 17.51 -24.41 12.22
N ASN A 13 16.62 -23.45 12.47
CA ASN A 13 15.85 -22.72 11.47
C ASN A 13 16.19 -21.21 11.50
N SER A 14 17.32 -20.84 12.13
CA SER A 14 17.60 -19.46 12.58
C SER A 14 18.25 -18.55 11.55
N SER A 15 18.38 -18.95 10.27
CA SER A 15 18.92 -18.07 9.22
C SER A 15 18.08 -16.81 8.97
N VAL A 16 16.86 -16.77 9.51
CA VAL A 16 15.95 -15.62 9.52
C VAL A 16 16.26 -14.62 10.66
N PHE A 17 17.03 -15.04 11.66
CA PHE A 17 17.27 -14.30 12.91
C PHE A 17 18.71 -13.84 13.12
N ASP A 18 19.52 -13.75 12.06
CA ASP A 18 20.78 -12.99 12.06
C ASP A 18 20.53 -11.48 11.82
N MET A 19 19.44 -10.97 12.40
CA MET A 19 19.08 -9.56 12.39
C MET A 19 19.66 -8.91 13.64
N THR A 20 20.66 -8.06 13.44
CA THR A 20 21.29 -7.28 14.52
C THR A 20 20.26 -6.43 15.27
N ASP A 21 20.49 -6.16 16.56
CA ASP A 21 19.57 -5.34 17.35
C ASP A 21 19.40 -3.91 16.77
N VAL A 22 20.38 -3.40 16.02
CA VAL A 22 20.26 -2.17 15.23
C VAL A 22 19.17 -2.29 14.15
N ARG A 23 19.18 -3.36 13.34
CA ARG A 23 18.15 -3.63 12.33
C ARG A 23 16.78 -3.87 12.97
N ARG A 24 16.75 -4.56 14.12
CA ARG A 24 15.52 -4.77 14.92
C ARG A 24 14.95 -3.46 15.46
N LEU A 25 15.80 -2.51 15.86
CA LEU A 25 15.43 -1.16 16.30
C LEU A 25 14.91 -0.30 15.13
N GLU A 26 15.55 -0.35 13.94
CA GLU A 26 15.01 0.31 12.75
C GLU A 26 13.62 -0.26 12.38
N MET A 27 13.42 -1.58 12.50
CA MET A 27 12.12 -2.22 12.28
C MET A 27 11.06 -1.74 13.28
N ALA A 28 11.38 -1.72 14.57
CA ALA A 28 10.47 -1.26 15.62
C ALA A 28 10.12 0.23 15.47
N THR A 29 11.09 1.07 15.11
CA THR A 29 10.90 2.51 14.87
C THR A 29 10.00 2.76 13.66
N SER A 30 10.21 2.03 12.56
CA SER A 30 9.34 2.13 11.38
C SER A 30 7.95 1.53 11.59
N LEU A 31 7.79 0.62 12.55
CA LEU A 31 6.48 0.14 13.01
C LEU A 31 5.78 1.18 13.92
N GLU A 32 6.53 1.93 14.74
CA GLU A 32 6.02 3.06 15.55
C GLU A 32 5.33 4.11 14.67
N CYS A 33 5.91 4.41 13.49
CA CYS A 33 5.34 5.33 12.49
C CYS A 33 3.92 4.94 12.02
N LEU A 34 3.48 3.70 12.23
CA LEU A 34 2.17 3.20 11.80
C LEU A 34 1.09 3.28 12.90
N CYS A 35 1.49 3.43 14.17
CA CYS A 35 0.59 3.28 15.33
C CYS A 35 0.76 4.36 16.43
N SER A 36 1.79 5.20 16.35
CA SER A 36 1.95 6.39 17.20
C SER A 36 0.90 7.44 16.85
N ALA A 37 0.76 8.47 17.69
CA ALA A 37 -0.11 9.63 17.44
C ALA A 37 0.68 10.93 17.19
N ASN A 38 1.99 10.83 16.95
CA ASN A 38 2.88 11.97 16.77
C ASN A 38 2.87 12.44 15.30
N PRO A 39 2.30 13.62 14.96
CA PRO A 39 2.16 14.06 13.57
C PRO A 39 3.48 14.30 12.85
N PHE A 40 4.62 14.38 13.57
CA PHE A 40 5.96 14.55 12.99
C PHE A 40 6.69 13.22 12.69
N LYS A 41 6.15 12.07 13.16
CA LYS A 41 6.69 10.72 12.91
C LYS A 41 5.79 9.83 12.05
N ASN A 42 4.52 10.19 11.92
CA ASN A 42 3.47 9.27 11.50
C ASN A 42 3.25 9.17 9.99
N VAL A 43 2.73 8.02 9.59
CA VAL A 43 1.99 7.87 8.33
C VAL A 43 0.50 7.80 8.65
N ILE A 44 -0.17 8.93 8.48
CA ILE A 44 -1.61 9.07 8.72
C ILE A 44 -2.40 8.78 7.44
N LEU A 45 -3.66 8.39 7.61
CA LEU A 45 -4.66 8.25 6.56
C LEU A 45 -5.71 9.36 6.73
N LEU A 46 -5.81 10.27 5.77
CA LEU A 46 -6.81 11.33 5.75
C LEU A 46 -7.96 10.92 4.82
N PRO A 47 -9.21 10.81 5.31
CA PRO A 47 -10.37 10.57 4.47
C PRO A 47 -10.64 11.75 3.55
N LEU A 48 -10.98 11.46 2.30
CA LEU A 48 -11.33 12.42 1.26
C LEU A 48 -12.81 12.32 0.91
N LYS A 49 -13.44 13.48 0.72
CA LYS A 49 -14.85 13.65 0.35
C LYS A 49 -14.95 14.49 -0.93
N PHE A 50 -15.68 13.97 -1.91
CA PHE A 50 -15.98 14.68 -3.14
C PHE A 50 -16.97 15.83 -2.90
N LYS A 51 -16.69 16.96 -3.56
CA LYS A 51 -17.67 18.01 -3.82
C LYS A 51 -18.23 17.88 -5.23
N ASN A 52 -17.36 17.60 -6.20
CA ASN A 52 -17.71 17.52 -7.61
C ASN A 52 -16.73 16.58 -8.36
N SER A 53 -17.18 15.90 -9.41
CA SER A 53 -16.31 15.15 -10.32
C SER A 53 -16.94 14.98 -11.71
N ASN A 54 -16.14 14.56 -12.71
CA ASN A 54 -16.68 14.18 -14.03
C ASN A 54 -17.01 12.67 -14.17
N ALA A 55 -17.09 11.93 -13.07
CA ALA A 55 -17.27 10.48 -13.03
C ALA A 55 -18.51 9.95 -13.79
N ALA A 56 -19.63 10.67 -13.71
CA ALA A 56 -20.86 10.35 -14.44
C ALA A 56 -21.29 11.46 -15.42
N SER A 57 -20.32 12.21 -15.96
CA SER A 57 -20.56 13.23 -17.01
C SER A 57 -21.41 12.68 -18.16
N ASP A 58 -22.42 13.44 -18.62
CA ASP A 58 -23.41 13.02 -19.63
C ASP A 58 -22.83 12.66 -21.01
N SER A 59 -21.56 13.00 -21.26
CA SER A 59 -20.83 12.60 -22.46
C SER A 59 -20.47 11.10 -22.47
N ARG A 60 -19.65 10.71 -23.45
CA ARG A 60 -18.78 9.53 -23.27
C ARG A 60 -17.90 9.70 -22.02
N GLY A 61 -17.37 8.57 -21.55
CA GLY A 61 -16.40 8.53 -20.46
C GLY A 61 -15.13 9.35 -20.71
N TRP A 62 -14.39 9.58 -19.64
CA TRP A 62 -13.18 10.42 -19.64
C TRP A 62 -11.94 9.58 -19.41
N THR A 63 -10.89 9.82 -20.20
CA THR A 63 -9.58 9.21 -19.95
C THR A 63 -9.01 9.70 -18.62
N PHE A 64 -8.23 8.89 -17.90
CA PHE A 64 -7.71 9.25 -16.57
C PHE A 64 -6.99 10.60 -16.54
N ASN A 65 -6.19 10.93 -17.55
CA ASN A 65 -5.52 12.23 -17.72
C ASN A 65 -6.46 13.42 -18.04
N LYS A 66 -7.78 13.19 -17.99
CA LYS A 66 -8.86 14.17 -18.08
C LYS A 66 -9.90 13.94 -16.97
N ALA A 67 -9.59 13.14 -15.97
CA ALA A 67 -10.42 13.04 -14.77
C ALA A 67 -10.41 14.39 -14.03
N TYR A 68 -11.56 14.73 -13.45
CA TYR A 68 -11.71 15.90 -12.59
C TYR A 68 -12.37 15.45 -11.28
N CYS A 69 -11.74 15.83 -10.18
CA CYS A 69 -12.08 15.41 -8.82
C CYS A 69 -11.81 16.61 -7.87
N ASP A 70 -12.84 17.36 -7.47
CA ASP A 70 -12.72 18.33 -6.37
C ASP A 70 -13.00 17.60 -5.05
N VAL A 71 -11.95 17.44 -4.24
CA VAL A 71 -11.98 16.69 -2.98
C VAL A 71 -11.45 17.50 -1.80
N THR A 72 -12.18 17.44 -0.69
CA THR A 72 -11.74 17.96 0.61
C THR A 72 -11.46 16.80 1.57
N ASN A 73 -10.40 16.93 2.36
CA ASN A 73 -10.17 16.01 3.48
C ASN A 73 -11.14 16.30 4.62
N THR A 74 -11.43 15.30 5.46
CA THR A 74 -12.08 15.52 6.76
C THR A 74 -11.09 15.99 7.82
N ASP A 75 -11.62 16.47 8.95
CA ASP A 75 -10.81 16.95 10.09
C ASP A 75 -10.20 15.80 10.92
N THR A 76 -10.85 14.63 10.93
CA THR A 76 -10.30 13.40 11.52
C THR A 76 -9.29 12.74 10.58
N GLY A 77 -8.16 12.30 11.12
CA GLY A 77 -7.22 11.40 10.46
C GLY A 77 -7.01 10.11 11.25
N PHE A 78 -6.74 9.02 10.53
CA PHE A 78 -6.55 7.67 11.07
C PHE A 78 -5.10 7.20 10.94
N LEU A 79 -4.77 6.06 11.53
CA LEU A 79 -3.42 5.49 11.49
C LEU A 79 -3.33 4.33 10.50
N MET A 80 -2.19 4.14 9.84
CA MET A 80 -2.03 3.04 8.88
C MET A 80 -2.23 1.66 9.52
N ALA A 81 -1.87 1.50 10.80
CA ALA A 81 -2.11 0.26 11.54
C ALA A 81 -3.61 -0.07 11.74
N ASP A 82 -4.54 0.88 11.62
CA ASP A 82 -5.98 0.59 11.76
C ASP A 82 -6.52 -0.26 10.61
N VAL A 83 -5.99 -0.07 9.39
CA VAL A 83 -6.41 -0.81 8.20
C VAL A 83 -5.49 -1.99 7.86
N PHE A 84 -4.31 -2.08 8.49
CA PHE A 84 -3.33 -3.15 8.31
C PHE A 84 -3.08 -3.98 9.59
N ARG A 85 -4.10 -4.19 10.42
CA ARG A 85 -3.93 -4.82 11.76
C ARG A 85 -3.31 -6.22 11.67
N ARG A 86 -3.67 -7.02 10.65
CA ARG A 86 -3.12 -8.38 10.45
C ARG A 86 -1.63 -8.34 10.09
N GLY A 87 -1.19 -7.37 9.26
CA GLY A 87 0.23 -7.15 8.97
C GLY A 87 1.02 -6.52 10.12
N PHE A 88 0.41 -5.60 10.87
CA PHE A 88 1.00 -5.01 12.07
C PHE A 88 1.23 -6.07 13.16
N ASP A 89 0.20 -6.87 13.48
CA ASP A 89 0.28 -7.98 14.44
C ASP A 89 1.32 -9.02 13.99
N LEU A 90 1.43 -9.30 12.68
CA LEU A 90 2.44 -10.23 12.14
C LEU A 90 3.87 -9.73 12.41
N LEU A 91 4.17 -8.46 12.11
CA LEU A 91 5.51 -7.92 12.38
C LEU A 91 5.79 -7.82 13.88
N LEU A 92 4.77 -7.56 14.71
CA LEU A 92 4.92 -7.53 16.16
C LEU A 92 5.23 -8.92 16.75
N ASP A 93 4.50 -9.96 16.33
CA ASP A 93 4.74 -11.37 16.70
C ASP A 93 6.19 -11.79 16.35
N VAL A 94 6.74 -11.29 15.24
CA VAL A 94 8.13 -11.53 14.80
C VAL A 94 9.15 -10.75 15.64
N ILE A 95 9.08 -9.41 15.68
CA ILE A 95 10.15 -8.58 16.28
C ILE A 95 10.20 -8.71 17.81
N LYS A 96 9.05 -8.98 18.44
CA LYS A 96 8.93 -9.09 19.89
C LYS A 96 9.05 -10.54 20.33
N ASP A 97 8.06 -11.37 20.00
CA ASP A 97 7.85 -12.68 20.62
C ASP A 97 8.54 -13.86 19.89
N ARG A 98 9.15 -13.57 18.73
CA ARG A 98 9.89 -14.49 17.82
C ARG A 98 9.07 -15.72 17.42
N GLU A 99 7.80 -15.49 17.11
CA GLU A 99 6.87 -16.53 16.70
C GLU A 99 6.87 -16.75 15.19
N LEU A 100 6.60 -17.99 14.76
CA LEU A 100 6.39 -18.30 13.35
C LEU A 100 4.96 -17.96 12.95
N PRO A 101 4.73 -17.38 11.74
CA PRO A 101 3.41 -17.21 11.19
C PRO A 101 2.59 -18.50 11.10
N LYS A 102 1.27 -18.31 11.08
CA LYS A 102 0.28 -19.35 11.28
C LYS A 102 -0.08 -20.03 9.96
N THR A 103 0.01 -19.31 8.85
CA THR A 103 -0.30 -19.78 7.48
C THR A 103 0.93 -19.79 6.57
N LYS A 104 0.85 -20.57 5.49
CA LYS A 104 1.89 -20.63 4.45
C LYS A 104 2.05 -19.29 3.71
N SER A 105 0.97 -18.54 3.53
CA SER A 105 1.01 -17.23 2.84
C SER A 105 1.76 -16.19 3.67
N GLU A 106 1.46 -16.10 4.98
CA GLU A 106 2.17 -15.22 5.90
C GLU A 106 3.67 -15.56 5.98
N LEU A 107 4.04 -16.85 6.04
CA LEU A 107 5.45 -17.29 5.99
C LEU A 107 6.20 -16.83 4.73
N ILE A 108 5.52 -16.78 3.58
CA ILE A 108 6.13 -16.35 2.31
C ILE A 108 6.33 -14.83 2.27
N ILE A 109 5.34 -14.05 2.72
CA ILE A 109 5.42 -12.58 2.70
C ILE A 109 6.33 -12.05 3.81
N GLU A 110 6.32 -12.64 5.02
CA GLU A 110 7.32 -12.35 6.05
C GLU A 110 8.73 -12.59 5.51
N LYS A 111 9.01 -13.79 4.96
CA LYS A 111 10.34 -14.10 4.45
C LYS A 111 10.78 -13.10 3.38
N LYS A 112 9.88 -12.67 2.48
CA LYS A 112 10.19 -11.66 1.46
C LYS A 112 10.56 -10.29 2.06
N LEU A 113 9.94 -9.87 3.15
CA LEU A 113 10.36 -8.66 3.87
C LEU A 113 11.72 -8.85 4.55
N LEU A 114 11.92 -9.96 5.25
CA LEU A 114 13.15 -10.20 6.01
C LEU A 114 14.36 -10.40 5.08
N ASP A 115 14.23 -11.19 4.01
CA ASP A 115 15.24 -11.31 2.96
C ASP A 115 15.59 -9.91 2.39
N PHE A 116 14.60 -9.05 2.12
CA PHE A 116 14.82 -7.69 1.61
C PHE A 116 15.61 -6.81 2.59
N LEU A 117 15.21 -6.76 3.86
CA LEU A 117 15.86 -5.97 4.91
C LEU A 117 17.30 -6.44 5.18
N LEU A 118 17.59 -7.73 4.93
CA LEU A 118 18.93 -8.29 5.04
C LEU A 118 19.82 -7.97 3.82
N MET A 119 19.26 -7.91 2.61
CA MET A 119 19.98 -7.68 1.34
C MET A 119 20.63 -6.29 1.17
N ASP A 120 20.28 -5.30 2.00
CA ASP A 120 20.92 -3.96 2.04
C ASP A 120 20.95 -3.20 0.68
N GLU A 121 19.86 -3.31 -0.08
CA GLU A 121 19.72 -2.83 -1.46
C GLU A 121 20.09 -1.33 -1.62
N THR A 122 21.20 -1.06 -2.32
CA THR A 122 21.57 0.30 -2.74
C THR A 122 20.58 0.87 -3.76
N VAL A 123 20.13 2.10 -3.51
CA VAL A 123 19.28 2.95 -4.34
C VAL A 123 20.17 3.85 -5.22
N PRO A 124 19.89 4.03 -6.53
CA PRO A 124 20.59 5.00 -7.36
C PRO A 124 20.18 6.44 -7.01
N ASP A 125 20.83 7.45 -7.59
CA ASP A 125 20.31 8.81 -7.52
C ASP A 125 18.94 8.89 -8.22
N LEU A 126 17.90 9.20 -7.44
CA LEU A 126 16.52 9.30 -7.92
C LEU A 126 16.22 10.64 -8.61
N GLU A 127 17.08 11.67 -8.48
CA GLU A 127 16.92 12.92 -9.24
C GLU A 127 17.33 12.76 -10.71
N GLY A 128 18.33 11.90 -10.99
CA GLY A 128 18.78 11.57 -12.34
C GLY A 128 17.84 10.67 -13.15
N LEU A 129 16.76 10.14 -12.56
CA LEU A 129 15.81 9.24 -13.24
C LEU A 129 14.62 10.01 -13.84
N THR A 130 14.21 9.63 -15.06
CA THR A 130 12.86 10.00 -15.52
C THR A 130 11.79 9.25 -14.72
N GLU A 131 10.56 9.76 -14.70
CA GLU A 131 9.43 9.12 -14.01
C GLU A 131 9.24 7.65 -14.41
N THR A 132 9.34 7.37 -15.72
CA THR A 132 9.27 6.02 -16.27
C THR A 132 10.42 5.12 -15.81
N GLU A 133 11.62 5.67 -15.58
CA GLU A 133 12.76 4.93 -15.03
C GLU A 133 12.66 4.71 -13.52
N LEU A 134 12.14 5.69 -12.78
CA LEU A 134 11.83 5.58 -11.35
C LEU A 134 10.81 4.47 -11.09
N ILE A 135 9.71 4.43 -11.87
CA ILE A 135 8.73 3.34 -11.79
C ILE A 135 9.38 1.98 -12.11
N LYS A 136 10.19 1.89 -13.16
CA LYS A 136 10.91 0.65 -13.54
C LYS A 136 11.88 0.19 -12.44
N PHE A 137 12.59 1.12 -11.81
CA PHE A 137 13.46 0.85 -10.67
C PHE A 137 12.66 0.31 -9.48
N LEU A 138 11.62 1.03 -9.02
CA LEU A 138 10.83 0.62 -7.86
C LEU A 138 10.06 -0.69 -8.11
N ALA A 139 9.59 -0.95 -9.33
CA ALA A 139 8.99 -2.23 -9.72
C ALA A 139 9.95 -3.41 -9.48
N ASN A 140 11.21 -3.28 -9.92
CA ASN A 140 12.20 -4.37 -9.91
C ASN A 140 12.98 -4.48 -8.59
N HIS A 141 13.20 -3.35 -7.88
CA HIS A 141 14.03 -3.28 -6.68
C HIS A 141 13.25 -3.04 -5.38
N LEU A 142 11.94 -2.77 -5.42
CA LEU A 142 11.09 -2.62 -4.22
C LEU A 142 9.84 -3.51 -4.32
N PHE A 143 8.85 -3.12 -5.12
CA PHE A 143 7.52 -3.72 -5.13
C PHE A 143 7.54 -5.21 -5.52
N GLY A 144 8.18 -5.58 -6.63
CA GLY A 144 8.29 -6.97 -7.08
C GLY A 144 9.15 -7.86 -6.19
N LYS A 145 10.00 -7.31 -5.32
CA LYS A 145 10.73 -8.10 -4.31
C LYS A 145 9.84 -8.42 -3.10
N LEU A 146 9.11 -7.43 -2.60
CA LEU A 146 8.25 -7.53 -1.42
C LEU A 146 6.90 -8.24 -1.68
N ALA A 147 6.37 -8.17 -2.91
CA ALA A 147 5.14 -8.82 -3.35
C ALA A 147 5.27 -10.35 -3.38
N THR A 148 4.21 -11.09 -3.04
CA THR A 148 4.16 -12.58 -3.15
C THR A 148 4.74 -13.13 -4.44
N THR A 149 4.46 -12.50 -5.58
CA THR A 149 5.11 -12.78 -6.86
C THR A 149 5.92 -11.57 -7.33
N SER A 150 6.99 -11.80 -8.08
CA SER A 150 7.76 -10.72 -8.72
C SER A 150 7.18 -10.31 -10.09
N ASN A 151 5.92 -10.66 -10.36
CA ASN A 151 5.26 -10.33 -11.62
C ASN A 151 4.77 -8.88 -11.59
N TYR A 152 5.18 -8.11 -12.59
CA TYR A 152 4.62 -6.79 -12.87
C TYR A 152 4.56 -6.52 -14.38
N THR A 153 3.60 -5.69 -14.79
CA THR A 153 3.39 -5.27 -16.17
C THR A 153 3.51 -3.75 -16.24
N ILE A 154 4.52 -3.25 -16.96
CA ILE A 154 4.71 -1.84 -17.31
C ILE A 154 3.85 -1.53 -18.55
N ASP A 155 3.31 -0.32 -18.66
CA ASP A 155 2.58 0.11 -19.86
C ASP A 155 3.41 -0.04 -21.14
N ALA A 156 2.88 -0.75 -22.13
CA ALA A 156 3.43 -0.80 -23.48
C ALA A 156 3.37 0.54 -24.22
N LYS A 157 2.71 1.58 -23.69
CA LYS A 157 2.73 2.97 -24.20
C LYS A 157 3.62 3.90 -23.37
N SER A 158 4.31 3.41 -22.32
CA SER A 158 5.26 4.19 -21.52
C SER A 158 6.32 4.87 -22.41
N SER A 159 6.72 6.09 -22.09
CA SER A 159 7.69 6.85 -22.87
C SER A 159 9.10 6.22 -22.87
N GLY A 160 9.91 6.58 -23.87
CA GLY A 160 11.28 6.08 -24.03
C GLY A 160 11.40 4.70 -24.69
N LYS A 161 12.61 4.13 -24.66
CA LYS A 161 12.88 2.81 -25.24
C LYS A 161 12.38 1.69 -24.34
N LYS A 162 11.79 0.65 -24.95
CA LYS A 162 11.39 -0.60 -24.27
C LYS A 162 12.61 -1.50 -24.00
N SER A 163 13.59 -1.00 -23.24
CA SER A 163 14.71 -1.82 -22.79
C SER A 163 14.30 -2.78 -21.68
N LYS A 164 15.02 -3.90 -21.57
CA LYS A 164 15.02 -4.79 -20.41
C LYS A 164 16.09 -4.44 -19.37
N GLU A 165 16.99 -3.50 -19.67
CA GLU A 165 17.99 -2.99 -18.73
C GLU A 165 17.30 -2.28 -17.55
N CYS A 166 17.79 -2.49 -16.33
CA CYS A 166 17.27 -1.79 -15.16
C CYS A 166 18.04 -0.47 -14.94
N PRO A 167 17.38 0.68 -14.73
CA PRO A 167 18.05 1.96 -14.52
C PRO A 167 18.76 2.10 -13.15
N CYS A 168 18.96 1.00 -12.41
CA CYS A 168 19.66 1.00 -11.13
C CYS A 168 21.20 1.11 -11.21
N GLY A 169 21.77 1.25 -12.43
CA GLY A 169 23.22 1.36 -12.66
C GLY A 169 24.06 0.10 -12.37
N LYS A 170 23.44 -1.01 -11.98
CA LYS A 170 24.14 -2.26 -11.62
C LYS A 170 24.35 -3.12 -12.87
N ASP A 171 25.59 -3.52 -13.11
CA ASP A 171 25.97 -4.37 -14.26
C ASP A 171 25.06 -5.59 -14.42
N ARG A 172 24.58 -5.80 -15.65
CA ARG A 172 23.70 -6.92 -16.04
C ARG A 172 22.37 -7.01 -15.29
N CYS A 173 21.99 -6.00 -14.51
CA CYS A 173 20.67 -5.96 -13.89
C CYS A 173 19.59 -5.73 -14.95
N SER A 174 18.59 -6.60 -14.95
CA SER A 174 17.47 -6.55 -15.90
C SER A 174 16.13 -6.55 -15.18
N LEU A 175 15.12 -6.00 -15.86
CA LEU A 175 13.73 -5.97 -15.41
C LEU A 175 13.16 -7.39 -15.45
N SER A 176 12.66 -7.85 -14.31
CA SER A 176 12.05 -9.18 -14.14
C SER A 176 10.60 -9.26 -14.64
N GLY A 177 9.89 -8.12 -14.68
CA GLY A 177 8.56 -8.00 -15.27
C GLY A 177 8.55 -7.82 -16.80
N ARG A 178 7.39 -7.43 -17.33
CA ARG A 178 7.13 -7.30 -18.78
C ARG A 178 6.57 -5.92 -19.13
N TYR A 179 6.65 -5.54 -20.41
CA TYR A 179 5.75 -4.53 -20.98
C TYR A 179 4.48 -5.21 -21.48
N GLY A 180 3.31 -4.59 -21.33
CA GLY A 180 2.02 -5.14 -21.75
C GLY A 180 0.91 -4.08 -21.75
N ASP A 181 -0.33 -4.47 -22.02
CA ASP A 181 -1.43 -3.52 -21.86
C ASP A 181 -1.79 -3.35 -20.37
N THR A 182 -1.92 -2.09 -19.96
CA THR A 182 -2.28 -1.65 -18.61
C THR A 182 -3.57 -0.80 -18.62
N ASN A 183 -4.31 -0.83 -19.73
CA ASN A 183 -5.57 -0.11 -19.90
C ASN A 183 -6.65 -0.74 -19.00
N VAL A 184 -7.26 0.07 -18.13
CA VAL A 184 -8.31 -0.38 -17.20
C VAL A 184 -9.51 0.58 -17.23
N GLY A 185 -10.68 0.07 -16.84
CA GLY A 185 -11.92 0.85 -16.74
C GLY A 185 -12.93 0.55 -17.86
N ASN A 186 -13.73 1.55 -18.24
CA ASN A 186 -14.74 1.43 -19.30
C ASN A 186 -14.99 2.79 -20.03
N PRO A 187 -15.13 2.85 -21.38
CA PRO A 187 -15.34 4.10 -22.14
C PRO A 187 -16.67 4.84 -21.89
N GLU A 188 -17.61 4.27 -21.12
CA GLU A 188 -18.79 4.97 -20.61
C GLU A 188 -18.45 5.89 -19.40
N VAL A 189 -17.36 5.60 -18.66
CA VAL A 189 -16.94 6.23 -17.39
C VAL A 189 -15.42 6.55 -17.39
N TRP A 190 -14.73 6.53 -16.24
CA TRP A 190 -13.27 6.67 -16.22
C TRP A 190 -12.53 5.43 -16.77
N HIS A 191 -11.51 5.66 -17.59
CA HIS A 191 -10.68 4.60 -18.17
C HIS A 191 -9.29 5.08 -18.62
N GLY A 192 -8.38 4.15 -18.94
CA GLY A 192 -7.10 4.45 -19.57
C GLY A 192 -5.96 3.57 -19.06
N ASN A 193 -4.76 3.78 -19.60
CA ASN A 193 -3.55 3.11 -19.13
C ASN A 193 -3.10 3.66 -17.76
N VAL A 194 -2.59 2.77 -16.92
CA VAL A 194 -1.76 3.09 -15.74
C VAL A 194 -0.31 2.72 -16.01
N ASP A 195 0.65 3.34 -15.33
CA ASP A 195 2.07 3.14 -15.65
C ASP A 195 2.56 1.71 -15.36
N LEU A 196 2.10 1.13 -14.26
CA LEU A 196 2.53 -0.17 -13.76
C LEU A 196 1.39 -0.90 -13.02
N ILE A 197 1.27 -2.20 -13.27
CA ILE A 197 0.42 -3.11 -12.50
C ILE A 197 1.30 -4.21 -11.87
N VAL A 198 1.33 -4.28 -10.54
CA VAL A 198 2.03 -5.32 -9.75
C VAL A 198 1.05 -6.46 -9.43
N ASN A 199 1.51 -7.72 -9.40
CA ASN A 199 0.69 -8.93 -9.17
C ASN A 199 -0.52 -9.13 -10.10
N ASN A 200 -0.65 -8.31 -11.15
CA ASN A 200 -1.82 -8.14 -12.03
C ASN A 200 -3.03 -7.45 -11.35
N ASP A 201 -2.87 -6.80 -10.19
CA ASP A 201 -3.98 -6.22 -9.45
C ASP A 201 -3.71 -4.83 -8.85
N LEU A 202 -2.51 -4.61 -8.28
CA LEU A 202 -2.15 -3.35 -7.63
C LEU A 202 -1.61 -2.34 -8.64
N LEU A 203 -2.32 -1.21 -8.79
CA LEU A 203 -1.92 -0.11 -9.65
C LEU A 203 -0.84 0.76 -8.98
N VAL A 204 0.17 1.14 -9.77
CA VAL A 204 1.24 2.04 -9.37
C VAL A 204 1.42 3.08 -10.47
N ASN A 205 1.44 4.36 -10.11
CA ASN A 205 1.51 5.46 -11.08
C ASN A 205 2.56 6.50 -10.67
N SER A 206 3.20 7.13 -11.65
CA SER A 206 3.84 8.43 -11.44
C SER A 206 2.76 9.47 -11.23
N VAL A 207 3.01 10.43 -10.33
CA VAL A 207 2.08 11.52 -10.09
C VAL A 207 2.84 12.84 -10.06
N ASN A 208 2.46 13.75 -10.94
CA ASN A 208 3.16 15.02 -11.20
C ASN A 208 3.50 15.76 -9.89
N GLU A 209 4.66 16.42 -9.85
CA GLU A 209 4.99 17.34 -8.77
C GLU A 209 4.18 18.63 -8.90
N GLU A 210 3.13 18.79 -8.09
CA GLU A 210 2.51 20.09 -7.90
C GLU A 210 3.42 21.00 -7.07
N SER A 211 3.52 22.27 -7.46
CA SER A 211 4.36 23.29 -6.83
C SER A 211 3.78 23.85 -5.51
N GLY A 212 3.09 23.01 -4.74
CA GLY A 212 2.38 23.37 -3.50
C GLY A 212 2.90 22.63 -2.25
N SER A 213 2.88 23.30 -1.11
CA SER A 213 3.30 22.78 0.21
C SER A 213 2.32 21.77 0.85
N SER A 214 1.44 21.17 0.05
CA SER A 214 0.46 20.18 0.51
C SER A 214 1.15 18.89 1.01
N SER A 215 0.69 18.40 2.16
CA SER A 215 1.06 17.09 2.73
C SER A 215 0.39 15.90 2.02
N LEU A 216 -0.65 16.19 1.22
CA LEU A 216 -1.40 15.26 0.38
C LEU A 216 -1.15 15.55 -1.10
N CYS A 217 -1.47 14.60 -1.98
CA CYS A 217 -1.37 14.77 -3.42
C CYS A 217 -2.69 15.21 -4.06
N LYS A 218 -3.83 14.58 -3.71
CA LYS A 218 -5.17 14.86 -4.26
C LYS A 218 -5.27 14.90 -5.79
N ASP A 219 -4.36 14.24 -6.51
CA ASP A 219 -4.30 14.27 -7.97
C ASP A 219 -5.57 13.63 -8.60
N PRO A 220 -6.31 14.34 -9.47
CA PRO A 220 -7.56 13.83 -10.04
C PRO A 220 -7.43 12.54 -10.86
N GLN A 221 -6.31 12.36 -11.58
CA GLN A 221 -6.03 11.14 -12.34
C GLN A 221 -5.82 9.95 -11.39
N PHE A 222 -5.01 10.13 -10.35
CA PHE A 222 -4.70 9.08 -9.38
C PHE A 222 -5.92 8.72 -8.50
N ILE A 223 -6.76 9.69 -8.15
CA ILE A 223 -8.07 9.45 -7.52
C ILE A 223 -8.96 8.57 -8.42
N ALA A 224 -9.11 8.96 -9.69
CA ALA A 224 -9.95 8.22 -10.64
C ALA A 224 -9.44 6.80 -10.91
N GLN A 225 -8.13 6.63 -11.05
CA GLN A 225 -7.47 5.32 -11.16
C GLN A 225 -7.73 4.44 -9.93
N THR A 226 -7.63 5.01 -8.72
CA THR A 226 -7.84 4.26 -7.46
C THR A 226 -9.29 3.81 -7.29
N ILE A 227 -10.25 4.65 -7.67
CA ILE A 227 -11.67 4.30 -7.60
C ILE A 227 -11.99 3.20 -8.61
N VAL A 228 -11.55 3.34 -9.87
CA VAL A 228 -11.68 2.27 -10.89
C VAL A 228 -10.99 0.98 -10.44
N SER A 229 -9.81 1.06 -9.81
CA SER A 229 -9.10 -0.09 -9.23
C SER A 229 -9.95 -0.85 -8.22
N SER A 230 -10.50 -0.15 -7.22
CA SER A 230 -11.25 -0.78 -6.13
C SER A 230 -12.54 -1.44 -6.60
N PHE A 231 -13.31 -0.77 -7.47
CA PHE A 231 -14.47 -1.37 -8.11
C PHE A 231 -14.10 -2.61 -8.93
N LEU A 232 -13.05 -2.53 -9.74
CA LEU A 232 -12.54 -3.64 -10.54
C LEU A 232 -12.08 -4.82 -9.66
N GLN A 233 -11.33 -4.57 -8.58
CA GLN A 233 -10.92 -5.63 -7.65
C GLN A 233 -12.11 -6.28 -6.94
N ARG A 234 -13.17 -5.52 -6.64
CA ARG A 234 -14.42 -6.06 -6.12
C ARG A 234 -15.17 -6.91 -7.14
N GLN A 235 -15.13 -6.54 -8.43
CA GLN A 235 -15.72 -7.27 -9.55
C GLN A 235 -14.95 -8.57 -9.87
N THR A 236 -13.61 -8.57 -9.75
CA THR A 236 -12.76 -9.73 -10.05
C THR A 236 -12.51 -10.66 -8.86
N HIS A 237 -12.60 -10.14 -7.62
CA HIS A 237 -12.37 -10.88 -6.38
C HIS A 237 -13.49 -10.71 -5.34
N PRO A 238 -14.75 -11.06 -5.67
CA PRO A 238 -15.88 -10.97 -4.72
C PRO A 238 -15.72 -11.89 -3.49
N GLU A 239 -14.76 -12.81 -3.48
CA GLU A 239 -14.39 -13.66 -2.34
C GLU A 239 -13.56 -12.98 -1.25
N HIS A 240 -13.06 -11.75 -1.47
CA HIS A 240 -12.24 -11.04 -0.50
C HIS A 240 -13.04 -10.64 0.76
N GLU A 241 -12.42 -10.79 1.94
CA GLU A 241 -12.97 -10.40 3.26
C GLU A 241 -13.19 -8.88 3.37
N HIS A 242 -12.39 -8.09 2.63
CA HIS A 242 -12.35 -6.63 2.68
C HIS A 242 -12.08 -6.03 1.29
N PHE A 243 -12.75 -4.93 0.95
CA PHE A 243 -12.65 -4.25 -0.36
C PHE A 243 -11.91 -2.90 -0.32
N LEU A 244 -11.14 -2.65 0.74
CA LEU A 244 -10.24 -1.49 0.83
C LEU A 244 -9.00 -1.70 -0.06
N THR A 245 -9.15 -1.42 -1.35
CA THR A 245 -8.11 -1.63 -2.36
C THR A 245 -7.16 -0.42 -2.42
N PRO A 246 -5.84 -0.64 -2.31
CA PRO A 246 -4.84 0.41 -2.49
C PRO A 246 -4.46 0.66 -3.96
N SER A 247 -3.92 1.86 -4.20
CA SER A 247 -3.00 2.23 -5.28
C SER A 247 -1.74 2.86 -4.69
N ILE A 248 -0.61 2.77 -5.39
CA ILE A 248 0.63 3.48 -5.01
C ILE A 248 0.85 4.69 -5.93
N GLY A 249 1.03 5.87 -5.34
CA GLY A 249 1.47 7.08 -6.01
C GLY A 249 2.97 7.28 -5.78
N VAL A 250 3.70 7.61 -6.85
CA VAL A 250 5.16 7.77 -6.84
C VAL A 250 5.55 9.18 -7.31
N ARG A 251 6.43 9.83 -6.55
CA ARG A 251 7.17 11.06 -6.91
C ARG A 251 8.66 10.83 -6.66
N ARG A 252 9.53 11.72 -7.17
CA ARG A 252 11.00 11.52 -7.21
C ARG A 252 11.63 11.02 -5.91
N LYS A 253 11.21 11.55 -4.75
CA LYS A 253 11.76 11.20 -3.43
C LYS A 253 10.70 10.76 -2.41
N GLU A 254 9.43 10.65 -2.81
CA GLU A 254 8.32 10.30 -1.92
C GLU A 254 7.37 9.29 -2.59
N LEU A 255 6.85 8.37 -1.79
CA LEU A 255 5.69 7.54 -2.15
C LEU A 255 4.52 7.93 -1.25
N PHE A 256 3.31 7.65 -1.72
CA PHE A 256 2.09 7.78 -0.96
C PHE A 256 1.07 6.75 -1.45
N PHE A 257 0.03 6.50 -0.66
CA PHE A 257 -1.00 5.53 -0.99
C PHE A 257 -2.36 6.20 -1.02
N MET A 258 -3.22 5.71 -1.90
CA MET A 258 -4.63 6.03 -1.86
C MET A 258 -5.41 4.73 -1.82
N PHE A 259 -6.42 4.67 -0.96
CA PHE A 259 -7.25 3.49 -0.74
C PHE A 259 -8.70 3.87 -1.02
N TYR A 260 -9.42 3.08 -1.81
CA TYR A 260 -10.87 3.22 -1.93
C TYR A 260 -11.54 1.92 -1.55
N ASP A 261 -12.63 2.02 -0.80
CA ASP A 261 -13.54 0.90 -0.53
C ASP A 261 -14.83 1.08 -1.34
N ALA A 262 -14.90 0.37 -2.47
CA ALA A 262 -16.04 0.38 -3.38
C ALA A 262 -17.27 -0.41 -2.87
N GLN A 263 -17.24 -0.94 -1.64
CA GLN A 263 -18.44 -1.42 -0.93
C GLN A 263 -19.00 -0.34 0.00
N HIS A 264 -18.13 0.40 0.69
CA HIS A 264 -18.51 1.33 1.74
C HIS A 264 -18.51 2.81 1.33
N ASP A 265 -18.04 3.16 0.13
CA ASP A 265 -17.84 4.54 -0.36
C ASP A 265 -16.97 5.39 0.57
N VAL A 266 -15.73 4.92 0.81
CA VAL A 266 -14.73 5.60 1.65
C VAL A 266 -13.41 5.68 0.88
N LEU A 267 -12.88 6.90 0.73
CA LEU A 267 -11.62 7.22 0.07
C LEU A 267 -10.63 7.73 1.13
N LEU A 268 -9.46 7.11 1.24
CA LEU A 268 -8.40 7.51 2.18
C LEU A 268 -7.12 7.82 1.40
N GLU A 269 -6.42 8.89 1.74
CA GLU A 269 -5.10 9.22 1.20
C GLU A 269 -4.06 9.24 2.33
N SER A 270 -2.89 8.64 2.13
CA SER A 270 -1.81 8.69 3.12
C SER A 270 -1.07 10.02 3.07
N SER A 271 -0.49 10.42 4.21
CA SER A 271 0.60 11.39 4.16
C SER A 271 1.78 10.86 3.33
N LYS A 272 2.57 11.78 2.77
CA LYS A 272 3.78 11.49 2.00
C LYS A 272 4.83 10.75 2.83
N ILE A 273 5.52 9.79 2.22
CA ILE A 273 6.50 8.90 2.83
C ILE A 273 7.81 9.01 2.04
N PRO A 274 8.93 9.46 2.64
CA PRO A 274 10.21 9.53 1.94
C PRO A 274 10.66 8.14 1.46
N LEU A 275 11.04 8.02 0.18
CA LEU A 275 11.55 6.79 -0.42
C LEU A 275 12.89 6.35 0.19
N VAL A 276 13.73 7.31 0.56
CA VAL A 276 15.12 7.11 1.01
C VAL A 276 15.37 7.69 2.40
N LYS A 277 16.44 7.24 3.08
CA LYS A 277 16.86 7.79 4.38
C LYS A 277 17.46 9.18 4.18
N ALA A 278 17.02 10.18 4.95
CA ALA A 278 17.46 11.57 4.79
C ALA A 278 18.98 11.79 4.92
N MET A 279 19.66 10.96 5.72
CA MET A 279 21.12 11.00 5.93
C MET A 279 21.89 9.97 5.08
N GLN A 280 21.19 9.10 4.34
CA GLN A 280 21.73 8.01 3.52
C GLN A 280 20.83 7.85 2.27
N PRO A 281 20.89 8.79 1.30
CA PRO A 281 19.98 8.80 0.16
C PRO A 281 20.18 7.60 -0.79
N ASP A 282 21.29 6.88 -0.66
CA ASP A 282 21.58 5.60 -1.32
C ASP A 282 20.85 4.40 -0.68
N LYS A 283 20.05 4.62 0.37
CA LYS A 283 19.33 3.58 1.12
C LYS A 283 17.84 3.86 1.21
N PHE A 284 17.04 2.83 0.94
CA PHE A 284 15.59 2.89 1.13
C PHE A 284 15.23 3.21 2.59
N ASN A 285 14.20 4.03 2.77
CA ASN A 285 13.60 4.31 4.07
C ASN A 285 12.87 3.06 4.59
N TRP A 286 13.10 2.68 5.83
CA TRP A 286 12.51 1.45 6.39
C TRP A 286 10.98 1.52 6.52
N SER A 287 10.43 2.71 6.77
CA SER A 287 8.98 2.90 6.75
C SER A 287 8.44 2.73 5.32
N ALA A 288 9.14 3.24 4.30
CA ALA A 288 8.78 3.00 2.90
C ALA A 288 8.82 1.51 2.52
N ILE A 289 9.80 0.73 3.01
CA ILE A 289 9.90 -0.73 2.79
C ILE A 289 8.71 -1.44 3.45
N ILE A 290 8.47 -1.22 4.75
CA ILE A 290 7.41 -1.90 5.51
C ILE A 290 6.03 -1.56 4.95
N LEU A 291 5.78 -0.28 4.61
CA LEU A 291 4.53 0.16 4.02
C LEU A 291 4.31 -0.38 2.62
N SER A 292 5.35 -0.39 1.78
CA SER A 292 5.28 -1.03 0.46
C SER A 292 4.95 -2.51 0.62
N TRP A 293 5.57 -3.21 1.58
CA TRP A 293 5.29 -4.62 1.87
C TRP A 293 3.85 -4.87 2.33
N LEU A 294 3.31 -4.03 3.21
CA LEU A 294 1.90 -4.07 3.63
C LEU A 294 0.98 -3.93 2.41
N VAL A 295 1.23 -2.92 1.56
CA VAL A 295 0.37 -2.55 0.43
C VAL A 295 0.48 -3.55 -0.73
N VAL A 296 1.66 -4.03 -1.12
CA VAL A 296 1.79 -5.03 -2.21
C VAL A 296 1.28 -6.43 -1.83
N ASN A 297 0.99 -6.65 -0.54
CA ASN A 297 0.40 -7.88 -0.02
C ASN A 297 -0.95 -7.62 0.69
N TYR A 298 -1.66 -6.54 0.35
CA TYR A 298 -2.88 -6.09 1.06
C TYR A 298 -3.94 -7.19 1.21
N ARG A 299 -4.14 -8.04 0.20
CA ARG A 299 -5.04 -9.21 0.26
C ARG A 299 -4.82 -10.15 1.45
N PHE A 300 -3.60 -10.18 2.00
CA PHE A 300 -3.23 -11.02 3.14
C PHE A 300 -3.07 -10.23 4.44
N LEU A 301 -2.83 -8.91 4.38
CA LEU A 301 -2.36 -8.09 5.51
C LEU A 301 -3.33 -6.97 5.91
N CYS A 302 -4.20 -6.54 5.00
CA CYS A 302 -5.25 -5.57 5.27
C CYS A 302 -6.40 -6.21 6.08
N THR A 303 -7.01 -5.41 6.94
CA THR A 303 -8.18 -5.77 7.78
C THR A 303 -9.39 -4.87 7.51
N GLY A 304 -9.40 -4.22 6.34
CA GLY A 304 -10.48 -3.32 5.92
C GLY A 304 -10.56 -2.03 6.75
N LEU A 305 -11.74 -1.40 6.69
CA LEU A 305 -12.07 -0.17 7.40
C LEU A 305 -12.50 -0.42 8.85
N THR A 306 -12.41 0.61 9.69
CA THR A 306 -13.06 0.63 11.01
C THR A 306 -14.53 1.05 10.90
N ASP A 307 -15.36 0.71 11.91
CA ASP A 307 -16.76 1.20 11.98
C ASP A 307 -16.81 2.75 11.92
N GLU A 308 -15.80 3.44 12.45
CA GLU A 308 -15.76 4.91 12.41
C GLU A 308 -15.59 5.43 10.99
N MET A 309 -14.63 4.88 10.23
CA MET A 309 -14.44 5.19 8.82
C MET A 309 -15.71 4.88 8.00
N VAL A 310 -16.30 3.69 8.20
CA VAL A 310 -17.50 3.24 7.47
C VAL A 310 -18.72 4.11 7.76
N ASN A 311 -18.94 4.52 9.01
CA ASN A 311 -20.16 5.23 9.39
C ASN A 311 -20.08 6.76 9.20
N PHE A 312 -18.89 7.38 9.31
CA PHE A 312 -18.77 8.85 9.36
C PHE A 312 -17.96 9.46 8.21
N HIS A 313 -17.09 8.70 7.53
CA HIS A 313 -16.14 9.24 6.55
C HIS A 313 -16.46 8.84 5.10
N LYS A 314 -17.74 9.00 4.71
CA LYS A 314 -18.18 8.79 3.32
C LYS A 314 -17.53 9.77 2.35
N ALA A 315 -17.00 9.23 1.25
CA ALA A 315 -16.44 9.99 0.15
C ALA A 315 -17.51 10.67 -0.72
N ASP A 316 -18.76 10.20 -0.66
CA ASP A 316 -19.90 10.60 -1.50
C ASP A 316 -19.69 10.34 -3.01
N PHE A 317 -18.73 9.51 -3.40
CA PHE A 317 -18.51 9.16 -4.80
C PHE A 317 -19.74 8.48 -5.40
N PHE A 318 -20.49 7.69 -4.62
CA PHE A 318 -21.73 7.06 -5.10
C PHE A 318 -22.80 8.10 -5.51
N GLN A 319 -22.79 9.31 -4.93
CA GLN A 319 -23.67 10.40 -5.34
C GLN A 319 -23.18 11.03 -6.65
N GLN A 320 -21.88 11.31 -6.74
CA GLN A 320 -21.22 11.86 -7.92
C GLN A 320 -21.33 10.97 -9.16
N ALA A 321 -21.27 9.65 -8.94
CA ALA A 321 -21.31 8.64 -9.98
C ALA A 321 -22.72 8.13 -10.31
N LEU A 322 -23.77 8.57 -9.59
CA LEU A 322 -25.08 7.91 -9.56
C LEU A 322 -25.68 7.54 -10.94
N PRO A 323 -25.66 8.40 -11.98
CA PRO A 323 -26.17 8.06 -13.31
C PRO A 323 -25.43 6.92 -14.03
N LYS A 324 -24.18 6.62 -13.64
CA LYS A 324 -23.32 5.60 -14.28
C LYS A 324 -22.72 4.61 -13.27
N LEU A 325 -23.17 4.61 -12.01
CA LEU A 325 -22.61 3.81 -10.92
C LEU A 325 -22.64 2.29 -11.21
N GLU A 326 -23.61 1.81 -12.00
CA GLU A 326 -23.68 0.41 -12.42
C GLU A 326 -22.57 0.01 -13.42
N VAL A 327 -22.06 0.96 -14.21
CA VAL A 327 -20.89 0.73 -15.07
C VAL A 327 -19.64 0.51 -14.23
N TYR A 328 -19.50 1.27 -13.14
CA TYR A 328 -18.40 1.09 -12.19
C TYR A 328 -18.48 -0.27 -11.47
N LYS A 329 -19.68 -0.74 -11.09
CA LYS A 329 -19.81 -2.03 -10.40
C LYS A 329 -19.57 -3.26 -11.29
N GLU A 330 -20.19 -3.28 -12.48
CA GLU A 330 -20.43 -4.53 -13.22
C GLU A 330 -19.82 -4.57 -14.64
N LYS A 331 -19.16 -3.48 -15.09
CA LYS A 331 -18.69 -3.33 -16.47
C LYS A 331 -17.25 -2.84 -16.61
N LEU A 332 -16.38 -3.03 -15.61
CA LEU A 332 -14.97 -2.64 -15.70
C LEU A 332 -14.11 -3.79 -16.22
N TYR A 333 -13.07 -3.46 -16.98
CA TYR A 333 -12.20 -4.44 -17.65
C TYR A 333 -10.70 -4.13 -17.43
N VAL A 334 -9.85 -5.13 -17.73
CA VAL A 334 -8.38 -5.02 -17.78
C VAL A 334 -7.89 -5.49 -19.15
N GLY A 335 -7.16 -4.62 -19.84
CA GLY A 335 -6.66 -4.83 -21.19
C GLY A 335 -7.76 -4.69 -22.25
N ASN A 336 -7.37 -4.32 -23.47
CA ASN A 336 -8.25 -4.22 -24.64
C ASN A 336 -9.54 -3.39 -24.39
N VAL A 337 -9.43 -2.27 -23.67
CA VAL A 337 -10.56 -1.35 -23.39
C VAL A 337 -10.92 -0.52 -24.64
N GLU A 338 -11.38 -1.24 -25.66
CA GLU A 338 -12.14 -0.76 -26.82
C GLU A 338 -13.51 -1.48 -26.85
N PHE A 339 -14.44 -1.02 -27.69
CA PHE A 339 -15.85 -1.44 -27.63
C PHE A 339 -16.05 -2.97 -27.76
N SER A 340 -16.36 -3.61 -26.63
CA SER A 340 -16.74 -5.01 -26.54
C SER A 340 -17.97 -5.16 -25.64
N TYR A 341 -19.03 -5.79 -26.17
CA TYR A 341 -20.27 -6.06 -25.43
C TYR A 341 -20.20 -7.42 -24.76
N SER A 342 -20.37 -7.48 -23.45
CA SER A 342 -20.80 -8.67 -22.71
C SER A 342 -21.60 -8.24 -21.48
N SER A 343 -22.42 -9.15 -20.91
CA SER A 343 -23.38 -8.84 -19.84
C SER A 343 -23.03 -9.57 -18.53
N PRO A 344 -23.22 -8.94 -17.35
CA PRO A 344 -22.85 -9.48 -16.05
C PRO A 344 -23.87 -10.49 -15.48
N VAL A 345 -23.46 -11.22 -14.43
CA VAL A 345 -24.30 -12.12 -13.63
C VAL A 345 -23.92 -11.97 -12.15
N ILE A 346 -24.90 -11.81 -11.25
CA ILE A 346 -24.70 -11.39 -9.84
C ILE A 346 -25.44 -12.35 -8.87
N ASN A 347 -24.91 -12.58 -7.66
CA ASN A 347 -25.67 -13.11 -6.51
C ASN A 347 -25.03 -12.71 -5.14
N PRO A 348 -25.75 -12.39 -4.03
CA PRO A 348 -25.18 -11.66 -2.87
C PRO A 348 -25.40 -12.23 -1.43
N HIS A 349 -25.01 -11.42 -0.40
CA HIS A 349 -25.17 -11.53 1.09
C HIS A 349 -23.97 -12.15 1.88
N TYR A 350 -23.63 -11.80 3.14
CA TYR A 350 -24.42 -11.41 4.35
C TYR A 350 -23.85 -10.22 5.21
N LEU A 351 -23.84 -10.28 6.57
CA LEU A 351 -23.88 -9.14 7.54
C LEU A 351 -23.20 -9.46 8.94
N ILE A 352 -23.06 -8.46 9.86
CA ILE A 352 -22.72 -8.51 11.35
C ILE A 352 -21.22 -8.68 11.74
N LYS A 353 -20.58 -8.08 12.80
CA LYS A 353 -20.76 -6.92 13.74
C LYS A 353 -19.44 -6.58 14.52
N TYR A 354 -19.41 -5.47 15.30
CA TYR A 354 -18.23 -4.94 16.07
C TYR A 354 -17.97 -5.51 17.50
N ASN A 355 -16.78 -5.26 18.08
CA ASN A 355 -16.23 -6.01 19.24
C ASN A 355 -15.32 -5.18 20.22
N PRO A 356 -15.44 -5.33 21.56
CA PRO A 356 -14.54 -4.70 22.58
C PRO A 356 -13.03 -5.01 22.53
N TYR A 357 -12.59 -5.96 21.69
CA TYR A 357 -11.22 -6.46 21.45
C TYR A 357 -10.05 -5.44 21.53
N LEU A 358 -10.28 -4.19 21.17
CA LEU A 358 -9.26 -3.14 21.05
C LEU A 358 -8.82 -2.56 22.40
N LEU A 359 -9.70 -2.51 23.41
CA LEU A 359 -9.42 -1.85 24.70
C LEU A 359 -8.31 -2.58 25.50
N GLU A 360 -8.29 -3.91 25.43
CA GLU A 360 -7.30 -4.75 26.11
C GLU A 360 -5.89 -4.60 25.50
N ARG A 361 -5.81 -4.44 24.17
CA ARG A 361 -4.53 -4.36 23.43
C ARG A 361 -3.78 -3.06 23.67
N LYS A 362 -4.50 -1.95 23.84
CA LYS A 362 -3.92 -0.65 24.20
C LYS A 362 -3.08 -0.70 25.49
N LYS A 363 -3.41 -1.60 26.43
CA LYS A 363 -2.62 -1.82 27.64
C LYS A 363 -1.31 -2.58 27.36
N LYS A 364 -1.42 -3.69 26.62
CA LYS A 364 -0.28 -4.56 26.28
C LYS A 364 0.79 -3.90 25.41
N VAL A 365 0.43 -2.86 24.63
CA VAL A 365 1.41 -2.06 23.88
C VAL A 365 2.26 -1.16 24.80
N LYS A 366 1.66 -0.56 25.84
CA LYS A 366 2.40 0.24 26.84
C LYS A 366 3.38 -0.59 27.64
N GLU A 367 2.94 -1.75 28.12
CA GLU A 367 3.75 -2.70 28.89
C GLU A 367 5.04 -3.12 28.15
N VAL A 368 5.03 -3.12 26.80
CA VAL A 368 6.21 -3.42 25.96
C VAL A 368 7.13 -2.23 25.77
N ILE A 369 6.60 -1.01 25.65
CA ILE A 369 7.41 0.21 25.53
C ILE A 369 8.21 0.41 26.83
N GLU A 370 7.52 0.30 27.96
CA GLU A 370 8.08 0.45 29.30
C GLU A 370 9.20 -0.60 29.56
N GLU A 371 9.02 -1.87 29.15
CA GLU A 371 10.05 -2.93 29.26
C GLU A 371 11.31 -2.69 28.39
N VAL A 372 11.15 -2.03 27.23
CA VAL A 372 12.26 -1.76 26.30
C VAL A 372 13.06 -0.52 26.72
N GLU A 373 12.39 0.52 27.21
CA GLU A 373 13.04 1.75 27.67
C GLU A 373 13.92 1.52 28.92
N GLU A 374 13.46 0.71 29.89
CA GLU A 374 14.28 0.32 31.05
C GLU A 374 15.57 -0.40 30.65
N LYS A 375 15.49 -1.35 29.70
CA LYS A 375 16.64 -2.14 29.25
C LYS A 375 17.69 -1.29 28.54
N ILE A 376 17.26 -0.29 27.77
CA ILE A 376 18.16 0.67 27.12
C ILE A 376 18.81 1.59 28.18
N SER A 377 18.03 2.06 29.16
CA SER A 377 18.55 2.86 30.27
C SER A 377 19.64 2.12 31.07
N HIS A 378 19.36 0.89 31.52
CA HIS A 378 20.34 0.08 32.26
C HIS A 378 21.60 -0.25 31.45
N SER A 379 21.47 -0.53 30.14
CA SER A 379 22.65 -0.79 29.29
C SER A 379 23.57 0.42 29.13
N THR A 380 23.05 1.64 29.32
CA THR A 380 23.82 2.89 29.26
C THR A 380 24.60 3.15 30.56
N ILE A 381 24.03 2.79 31.72
CA ILE A 381 24.68 2.96 33.04
C ILE A 381 25.93 2.06 33.15
N PHE A 382 25.85 0.80 32.74
CA PHE A 382 26.97 -0.15 32.77
C PHE A 382 28.14 0.18 31.81
N VAL A 383 28.02 1.25 31.01
CA VAL A 383 29.10 1.80 30.17
C VAL A 383 29.78 3.01 30.82
N GLN A 384 29.20 3.61 31.86
CA GLN A 384 29.81 4.72 32.62
C GLN A 384 30.56 4.26 33.90
N GLU A 385 30.39 3.00 34.33
CA GLU A 385 31.09 2.41 35.49
C GLU A 385 32.27 1.49 35.09
N LYS A 386 33.00 1.82 34.00
CA LYS A 386 34.17 1.07 33.50
C LYS A 386 35.28 1.97 32.97
#